data_AF-A0A139N7D3-F1
#
_entry.id   AF-A0A139N7D3-F1
#
_cell.length_a   1.000
_cell.length_b   1.000
_cell.length_c   1.000
_cell.angle_alpha   90.00
_cell.angle_beta   90.00
_cell.angle_gamma   90.00
#
_symmetry.space_group_name_H-M   'P 1'
#
loop_
_entity.id
_entity.type
_entity.pdbx_description
1 polymer ?
#
loop_
_entity_poly.entity_id
_entity_poly.type
_entity_poly.pdbx_seq_one_letter_code
_entity_poly.pdbx_strand_id
1 'polypeptide(L)'
;MDLAKLGLLDEVINIVLLLTLNKVDSANLNEKYALKVANDFAYQKVTSAEEAVLKIRERNQQSQSRPVKSSQTVAKSNVPEWSQPDYKNETSAERRAELEEKKRRLLAKLEQGGD
;
A
#
# COMPACT_ATOMS: atom_id res chain seq x y z
N MET A 1 -20.54 -27.45 10.66
CA MET A 1 -19.97 -26.15 11.08
C MET A 1 -20.46 -25.75 12.43
N ASP A 2 -19.55 -25.51 13.38
CA ASP A 2 -19.92 -25.05 14.72
C ASP A 2 -19.20 -23.74 15.07
N LEU A 3 -19.43 -22.74 14.23
CA LEU A 3 -18.87 -21.39 14.42
C LEU A 3 -19.38 -20.76 15.73
N ALA A 4 -20.62 -21.05 16.11
CA ALA A 4 -21.22 -20.60 17.37
C ALA A 4 -20.55 -21.22 18.61
N LYS A 5 -20.05 -22.47 18.52
CA LYS A 5 -19.32 -23.10 19.64
C LYS A 5 -17.94 -22.51 19.89
N LEU A 6 -17.42 -21.71 18.97
CA LEU A 6 -16.14 -21.00 19.14
C LEU A 6 -16.27 -19.72 19.99
N GLY A 7 -17.48 -19.40 20.48
CA GLY A 7 -17.72 -18.22 21.31
C GLY A 7 -17.72 -16.89 20.55
N LEU A 8 -17.83 -16.94 19.22
CA LEU A 8 -17.99 -15.74 18.39
C LEU A 8 -19.43 -15.23 18.49
N LEU A 9 -19.59 -13.91 18.45
CA LEU A 9 -20.91 -13.29 18.31
C LEU A 9 -21.46 -13.49 16.89
N ASP A 10 -22.78 -13.52 16.75
CA ASP A 10 -23.48 -13.71 15.47
C ASP A 10 -23.04 -12.72 14.39
N GLU A 11 -22.77 -11.47 14.77
CA GLU A 11 -22.27 -10.45 13.85
C GLU A 11 -20.88 -10.79 13.28
N VAL A 12 -19.99 -11.35 14.10
CA VAL A 12 -18.66 -11.80 13.66
C VAL A 12 -18.80 -13.05 12.80
N ILE A 13 -19.72 -13.95 13.14
CA ILE A 13 -20.04 -15.14 12.32
C ILE A 13 -20.52 -14.70 10.93
N ASN A 14 -21.38 -13.69 10.83
CA ASN A 14 -21.85 -13.15 9.55
C ASN A 14 -20.68 -12.61 8.70
N ILE A 15 -19.70 -11.94 9.32
CA ILE A 15 -18.49 -11.48 8.60
C ILE A 15 -17.63 -12.66 8.13
N VAL A 16 -17.48 -13.71 8.93
CA VAL A 16 -16.74 -14.93 8.53
C VAL A 16 -17.41 -15.60 7.32
N LEU A 17 -18.75 -15.70 7.33
CA LEU A 17 -19.52 -16.27 6.22
C LEU A 17 -19.35 -15.41 4.95
N LEU A 18 -19.52 -14.09 5.07
CA LEU A 18 -19.33 -13.15 3.97
C LEU A 18 -17.92 -13.25 3.38
N LEU A 19 -16.89 -13.31 4.23
CA LEU A 19 -15.50 -13.43 3.78
C LEU A 19 -15.25 -14.77 3.07
N THR A 20 -15.86 -15.86 3.56
CA THR A 20 -15.74 -17.18 2.96
C THR A 20 -16.40 -17.24 1.59
N LEU A 21 -17.60 -16.68 1.46
CA LEU A 21 -18.33 -16.58 0.19
C LEU A 21 -17.59 -15.68 -0.81
N ASN A 22 -17.01 -14.57 -0.37
CA ASN A 22 -16.22 -13.71 -1.25
C ASN A 22 -14.87 -14.31 -1.66
N LYS A 23 -14.39 -15.37 -0.99
CA LYS A 23 -13.09 -15.96 -1.29
C LYS A 23 -13.12 -16.84 -2.55
N VAL A 24 -14.27 -17.39 -2.91
CA VAL A 24 -14.47 -18.31 -4.03
C VAL A 24 -15.74 -17.87 -4.75
N ASP A 25 -15.73 -17.73 -6.08
CA ASP A 25 -16.93 -17.44 -6.89
C ASP A 25 -17.88 -18.65 -6.92
N SER A 26 -18.41 -19.03 -5.77
CA SER A 26 -19.36 -20.13 -5.62
C SER A 26 -20.31 -19.85 -4.47
N ALA A 27 -21.56 -20.24 -4.64
CA ALA A 27 -22.54 -20.22 -3.57
C ALA A 27 -22.30 -21.32 -2.50
N ASN A 28 -21.33 -22.21 -2.72
CA ASN A 28 -20.98 -23.26 -1.78
C ASN A 28 -20.00 -22.75 -0.73
N LEU A 29 -20.35 -22.94 0.55
CA LEU A 29 -19.52 -22.48 1.65
C LEU A 29 -18.33 -23.42 1.86
N ASN A 30 -17.11 -22.87 1.82
CA ASN A 30 -15.90 -23.65 2.11
C ASN A 30 -15.71 -23.79 3.62
N GLU A 31 -16.03 -24.97 4.16
CA GLU A 31 -16.03 -25.16 5.61
C GLU A 31 -14.67 -25.04 6.29
N LYS A 32 -13.64 -25.56 5.64
CA LYS A 32 -12.27 -25.49 6.15
C LYS A 32 -11.79 -24.04 6.21
N TYR A 33 -12.15 -23.22 5.21
CA TYR A 33 -11.75 -21.82 5.18
C TYR A 33 -12.48 -21.00 6.25
N ALA A 34 -13.81 -21.16 6.37
CA ALA A 34 -14.59 -20.46 7.39
C ALA A 34 -14.09 -20.78 8.80
N LEU A 35 -13.83 -22.05 9.10
CA LEU A 35 -13.29 -22.47 10.41
C LEU A 35 -11.91 -21.88 10.66
N LYS A 36 -11.03 -21.79 9.65
CA LYS A 36 -9.72 -21.15 9.80
C LYS A 36 -9.88 -19.69 10.22
N VAL A 37 -10.69 -18.92 9.50
CA VAL A 37 -10.91 -17.50 9.79
C VAL A 37 -11.56 -17.32 11.16
N ALA A 38 -12.54 -18.14 11.50
CA ALA A 38 -13.20 -18.09 12.81
C ALA A 38 -12.24 -18.38 13.95
N ASN A 39 -11.33 -19.35 13.80
CA ASN A 39 -10.29 -19.61 14.78
C ASN A 39 -9.31 -18.44 14.90
N ASP A 40 -8.92 -17.81 13.78
CA ASP A 40 -8.05 -16.63 13.79
C ASP A 40 -8.70 -15.46 14.55
N PHE A 41 -10.02 -15.26 14.38
CA PHE A 41 -10.79 -14.25 15.11
C PHE A 41 -11.00 -14.60 16.59
N ALA A 42 -11.29 -15.86 16.90
CA ALA A 42 -11.36 -16.34 18.29
C ALA A 42 -10.04 -16.10 19.03
N TYR A 43 -8.92 -16.42 18.39
CA TYR A 43 -7.58 -16.22 18.97
C TYR A 43 -7.28 -14.73 19.21
N GLN A 44 -7.67 -13.87 18.28
CA GLN A 44 -7.53 -12.42 18.40
C GLN A 44 -8.55 -11.77 19.33
N LYS A 45 -9.49 -12.56 19.89
CA LYS A 45 -10.59 -12.09 20.74
C LYS A 45 -11.43 -11.00 20.08
N VAL A 46 -11.68 -11.14 18.77
CA VAL A 46 -12.53 -10.22 18.02
C VAL A 46 -13.96 -10.38 18.50
N THR A 47 -14.53 -9.30 19.05
CA THR A 47 -15.89 -9.32 19.64
C THR A 47 -16.88 -8.46 18.87
N SER A 48 -16.46 -7.72 17.84
CA SER A 48 -17.41 -7.01 16.98
C SER A 48 -17.13 -7.13 15.48
N ALA A 49 -18.17 -6.88 14.68
CA ALA A 49 -18.07 -6.89 13.23
C ALA A 49 -17.10 -5.82 12.69
N GLU A 50 -17.07 -4.63 13.28
CA GLU A 50 -16.16 -3.56 12.90
C GLU A 50 -14.69 -3.99 13.10
N GLU A 51 -14.40 -4.59 14.25
CA GLU A 51 -13.07 -5.10 14.55
C GLU A 51 -12.67 -6.21 13.57
N ALA A 52 -13.59 -7.13 13.24
CA ALA A 52 -13.36 -8.18 12.25
C ALA A 52 -12.98 -7.59 10.87
N VAL A 53 -13.68 -6.54 10.43
CA VAL A 53 -13.39 -5.86 9.16
C VAL A 53 -12.02 -5.18 9.19
N LEU A 54 -11.63 -4.55 10.30
CA LEU A 54 -10.29 -3.97 10.47
C LEU A 54 -9.21 -5.05 10.36
N LYS A 55 -9.37 -6.18 11.05
CA LYS A 55 -8.42 -7.32 10.96
C LYS A 55 -8.29 -7.87 9.55
N ILE A 56 -9.39 -7.95 8.81
CA ILE A 56 -9.36 -8.38 7.39
C ILE A 56 -8.54 -7.39 6.55
N ARG A 57 -8.74 -6.09 6.74
CA ARG A 57 -8.00 -5.04 6.03
C ARG A 57 -6.51 -5.08 6.36
N GLU A 58 -6.16 -5.16 7.64
CA GLU A 58 -4.77 -5.30 8.10
C GLU A 58 -4.10 -6.52 7.45
N ARG A 59 -4.75 -7.68 7.50
CA ARG A 59 -4.24 -8.92 6.89
C ARG A 59 -4.01 -8.78 5.38
N ASN A 60 -4.92 -8.13 4.67
CA ASN A 60 -4.79 -7.92 3.23
C ASN A 60 -3.63 -6.97 2.90
N GLN A 61 -3.46 -5.89 3.67
CA GLN A 61 -2.32 -4.97 3.53
C GLN A 61 -1.00 -5.67 3.85
N GLN A 62 -0.95 -6.49 4.90
CA GLN A 62 0.24 -7.21 5.31
C GLN A 62 0.63 -8.33 4.33
N SER A 63 -0.35 -8.89 3.62
CA SER A 63 -0.10 -9.81 2.51
C SER A 63 0.47 -9.10 1.28
N GLN A 64 0.19 -7.81 1.10
CA GLN A 64 0.79 -6.98 0.05
C GLN A 64 2.18 -6.44 0.43
N SER A 65 2.45 -6.23 1.73
CA SER A 65 3.73 -5.70 2.22
C SER A 65 4.76 -6.76 2.57
N ARG A 66 4.39 -8.05 2.65
CA ARG A 66 5.36 -9.14 2.74
C ARG A 66 6.16 -9.15 1.43
N PRO A 67 7.49 -8.90 1.45
CA PRO A 67 8.30 -9.05 0.27
C PRO A 67 8.18 -10.52 -0.16
N VAL A 68 7.50 -10.73 -1.28
CA VAL A 68 7.55 -12.00 -1.99
C VAL A 68 9.05 -12.27 -2.16
N LYS A 69 9.55 -13.42 -1.69
CA LYS A 69 10.86 -13.93 -2.13
C LYS A 69 10.70 -14.30 -3.61
N SER A 70 10.57 -13.29 -4.45
CA SER A 70 10.60 -13.36 -5.89
C SER A 70 11.90 -12.68 -6.30
N SER A 71 12.77 -13.48 -6.91
CA SER A 71 13.74 -13.05 -7.92
C SER A 71 13.45 -11.66 -8.46
N GLN A 72 14.47 -10.79 -8.38
CA GLN A 72 14.55 -9.45 -8.99
C GLN A 72 13.67 -9.34 -10.23
N THR A 73 12.46 -8.79 -10.06
CA THR A 73 11.69 -8.24 -11.16
C THR A 73 11.49 -6.79 -10.78
N VAL A 74 12.23 -5.93 -11.49
CA VAL A 74 12.19 -4.49 -11.36
C VAL A 74 10.73 -4.06 -11.51
N ALA A 75 10.11 -3.68 -10.40
CA ALA A 75 8.75 -3.16 -10.40
C ALA A 75 8.73 -1.93 -11.32
N LYS A 76 7.90 -1.96 -12.37
CA LYS A 76 7.68 -0.80 -13.24
C LYS A 76 7.07 0.30 -12.38
N SER A 77 7.89 1.28 -12.02
CA SER A 77 7.46 2.43 -11.25
C SER A 77 6.57 3.32 -12.13
N ASN A 78 5.40 3.72 -11.61
CA ASN A 78 4.59 4.80 -12.20
C ASN A 78 5.24 6.18 -12.02
N VAL A 79 6.41 6.22 -11.39
CA VAL A 79 7.24 7.40 -11.23
C VAL A 79 8.12 7.53 -12.48
N PRO A 80 7.95 8.58 -13.29
CA PRO A 80 8.83 8.82 -14.44
C PRO A 80 10.29 8.95 -14.01
N GLU A 81 11.23 8.57 -14.88
CA GLU A 81 12.66 8.60 -14.57
C GLU A 81 13.19 9.98 -14.15
N TRP A 82 12.51 11.06 -14.53
CA TRP A 82 12.87 12.43 -14.15
C TRP A 82 12.55 12.78 -12.69
N SER A 83 11.74 11.98 -11.99
CA SER A 83 11.25 12.31 -10.63
C SER A 83 12.27 12.06 -9.52
N GLN A 84 13.46 11.52 -9.85
CA GLN A 84 14.63 11.26 -8.99
C GLN A 84 14.41 11.63 -7.50
N PRO A 85 13.75 10.76 -6.71
CA PRO A 85 13.30 11.09 -5.35
C PRO A 85 14.47 11.32 -4.37
N ASP A 86 15.62 10.71 -4.66
CA ASP A 86 16.86 10.87 -3.89
C ASP A 86 17.79 11.94 -4.49
N TYR A 87 17.29 12.81 -5.39
CA TYR A 87 18.09 13.86 -6.01
C TYR A 87 18.63 14.82 -4.96
N LYS A 88 19.96 14.88 -4.85
CA LYS A 88 20.67 15.79 -3.98
C LYS A 88 21.42 16.80 -4.84
N ASN A 89 21.02 18.06 -4.77
CA ASN A 89 21.66 19.13 -5.52
C ASN A 89 22.99 19.52 -4.85
N GLU A 90 24.06 18.79 -5.17
CA GLU A 90 25.43 19.11 -4.74
C GLU A 90 26.06 20.09 -5.75
N THR A 91 25.42 21.24 -5.98
CA THR A 91 26.05 22.33 -6.74
C THR A 91 27.02 23.06 -5.81
N SER A 92 28.32 22.79 -5.96
CA SER A 92 29.41 23.50 -5.25
C SER A 92 29.29 25.02 -5.42
N ALA A 93 29.76 25.77 -4.42
CA ALA A 93 29.59 27.23 -4.36
C ALA A 93 30.18 27.94 -5.59
N GLU A 94 31.30 27.46 -6.15
CA GLU A 94 31.91 28.03 -7.35
C GLU A 94 30.97 27.91 -8.56
N ARG A 95 30.36 26.73 -8.75
CA ARG A 95 29.46 26.47 -9.88
C ARG A 95 28.17 27.29 -9.79
N ARG A 96 27.73 27.68 -8.59
CA ARG A 96 26.59 28.59 -8.42
C ARG A 96 26.94 30.01 -8.88
N ALA A 97 28.11 30.51 -8.51
CA ALA A 97 28.57 31.85 -8.89
C ALA A 97 28.70 31.98 -10.42
N GLU A 98 29.26 30.98 -11.09
CA GLU A 98 29.35 30.96 -12.56
C GLU A 98 27.96 30.96 -13.23
N LEU A 99 27.00 30.21 -12.68
CA LEU A 99 25.63 30.18 -13.19
C LEU A 99 24.92 31.53 -13.01
N GLU A 100 25.15 32.23 -11.89
CA GLU A 100 24.61 33.56 -11.64
C GLU A 100 25.22 34.62 -12.58
N GLU A 101 26.52 34.57 -12.82
CA GLU A 101 27.17 35.48 -13.77
C GLU A 101 26.65 35.24 -15.19
N LYS A 102 26.53 33.97 -15.59
CA LYS A 102 25.98 33.60 -16.90
C LYS A 102 24.52 34.03 -17.03
N LYS A 103 23.71 33.88 -15.97
CA LYS A 103 22.33 34.37 -15.89
C LYS A 103 22.29 35.88 -16.08
N ARG A 104 23.16 36.64 -15.39
CA ARG A 104 23.22 38.10 -15.48
C ARG A 104 23.61 38.57 -16.88
N ARG A 105 24.58 37.92 -17.51
CA ARG A 105 24.99 38.23 -18.89
C ARG A 105 23.88 37.97 -19.90
N LEU A 106 23.13 36.87 -19.74
CA LEU A 106 22.00 36.55 -20.61
C LEU A 106 20.84 37.53 -20.41
N LEU A 107 20.55 37.92 -19.17
CA LEU A 107 19.52 38.91 -18.87
C LEU A 107 19.86 40.27 -19.49
N ALA A 108 21.11 40.72 -19.34
CA ALA A 108 21.57 41.96 -19.96
C ALA A 108 21.46 41.93 -21.50
N LYS A 109 21.71 40.77 -22.14
CA LYS A 109 21.50 40.59 -23.58
C LYS A 109 20.02 40.63 -23.97
N LEU A 110 19.13 40.11 -23.13
CA LEU A 110 17.70 40.14 -23.38
C LEU A 110 17.15 41.56 -23.24
N GLU A 111 17.60 42.32 -22.23
CA GLU A 111 17.27 43.74 -22.08
C GLU A 111 17.83 44.59 -23.21
N GLN A 112 19.01 44.23 -23.75
CA GLN A 112 19.63 44.93 -24.87
C GLN A 112 19.05 44.52 -26.24
N GLY A 113 18.30 43.41 -26.32
CA GLY A 113 17.67 42.88 -27.53
C GLY A 113 16.15 43.03 -27.56
N GLY A 114 15.58 43.88 -26.70
CA GLY A 114 14.17 44.25 -26.68
C GLY A 114 13.93 45.59 -27.37
N ASP A 115 14.17 45.65 -28.69
CA ASP A 115 13.69 46.68 -29.62
C ASP A 115 13.21 45.97 -30.91
#